data_AF-A0AAW1CDK8-F1
#
_entry.id   AF-A0AAW1CDK8-F1
#
_cell.length_a   1.000
_cell.length_b   1.000
_cell.length_c   1.000
_cell.angle_alpha   90.00
_cell.angle_beta   90.00
_cell.angle_gamma   90.00
#
_symmetry.space_group_name_H-M   'P 1'
#
loop_
_entity.id
_entity.type
_entity.pdbx_description
1 polymer ?
#
loop_
_entity_poly.entity_id
_entity_poly.type
_entity_poly.pdbx_seq_one_letter_code
_entity_poly.pdbx_strand_id
1 'polypeptide(L)'
;MENEADVHIKASGLFFQQQCFYFGELPLSLAACTNQLEMVKYLLDNPYQKARLTEQDSMGNTVLHALVMVANDMEKNTEVVVKMYDEILKKAIEIDPSCKLEEIVNREQLTPLTLAVKTGKVEILKHILHREIPEFQDLSRKLTEWTYGPIHTSLYDLTSIDTCEKNSALEILAYNSDTPVSRCS
;
A
#
# COMPACT_ATOMS: atom_id res chain seq x y z
N MET A 1 2.98 -24.17 9.26
CA MET A 1 2.17 -24.29 10.48
C MET A 1 1.69 -25.73 10.55
N GLU A 2 2.45 -26.59 11.22
CA GLU A 2 2.08 -28.00 11.45
C GLU A 2 1.09 -28.15 12.62
N ASN A 3 0.86 -27.08 13.40
CA ASN A 3 -0.14 -27.01 14.45
C ASN A 3 -1.08 -25.83 14.15
N GLU A 4 -2.35 -26.10 13.88
CA GLU A 4 -3.53 -25.24 13.66
C GLU A 4 -3.45 -23.79 14.21
N ALA A 5 -2.61 -22.93 13.61
CA ALA A 5 -2.47 -21.53 13.99
C ALA A 5 -3.31 -20.67 13.05
N ASP A 6 -4.21 -19.87 13.64
CA ASP A 6 -5.11 -19.00 12.87
C ASP A 6 -4.35 -17.76 12.33
N VAL A 7 -4.27 -17.68 11.00
CA VAL A 7 -3.56 -16.62 10.27
C VAL A 7 -4.29 -15.28 10.25
N HIS A 8 -5.52 -15.22 10.76
CA HIS A 8 -6.33 -13.99 10.83
C HIS A 8 -6.43 -13.40 12.25
N ILE A 9 -5.72 -13.95 13.23
CA ILE A 9 -5.71 -13.44 14.61
C ILE A 9 -5.21 -12.00 14.62
N LYS A 10 -5.94 -11.11 15.31
CA LYS A 10 -5.59 -9.69 15.45
C LYS A 10 -4.86 -9.43 16.77
N ALA A 11 -3.64 -8.90 16.69
CA ALA A 11 -2.89 -8.38 17.82
C ALA A 11 -3.29 -6.91 18.12
N SER A 12 -4.42 -6.70 18.79
CA SER A 12 -5.00 -5.37 19.07
C SER A 12 -4.57 -4.73 20.40
N GLY A 13 -3.49 -5.23 21.02
CA GLY A 13 -2.96 -4.68 22.27
C GLY A 13 -2.45 -3.24 22.10
N LEU A 14 -2.44 -2.46 23.19
CA LEU A 14 -1.98 -1.05 23.19
C LEU A 14 -0.59 -0.86 22.55
N PHE A 15 0.29 -1.85 22.67
CA PHE A 15 1.62 -1.84 22.04
C PHE A 15 1.57 -1.74 20.51
N PHE A 16 0.57 -2.37 19.89
CA PHE A 16 0.43 -2.45 18.43
C PHE A 16 -0.43 -1.33 17.84
N GLN A 17 -0.85 -0.36 18.66
CA GLN A 17 -1.56 0.83 18.21
C GLN A 17 -0.58 1.92 17.76
N GLN A 18 -1.07 2.88 16.96
CA GLN A 18 -0.28 3.96 16.34
C GLN A 18 0.60 4.78 17.30
N GLN A 19 0.35 4.72 18.61
CA GLN A 19 1.12 5.44 19.62
C GLN A 19 2.48 4.81 19.96
N CYS A 20 2.76 3.57 19.53
CA CYS A 20 4.03 2.88 19.82
C CYS A 20 4.64 2.25 18.57
N PHE A 21 4.13 1.09 18.13
CA PHE A 21 4.67 0.35 16.98
C PHE A 21 3.53 -0.31 16.19
N TYR A 22 3.13 0.34 15.09
CA TYR A 22 2.04 -0.16 14.26
C TYR A 22 2.58 -0.91 13.04
N PHE A 23 2.16 -2.17 12.88
CA PHE A 23 2.53 -3.04 11.75
C PHE A 23 1.31 -3.66 11.04
N GLY A 24 0.10 -3.17 11.32
CA GLY A 24 -1.16 -3.85 10.98
C GLY A 24 -1.30 -5.10 11.83
N GLU A 25 -2.36 -5.19 12.63
CA GLU A 25 -2.55 -6.19 13.70
C GLU A 25 -2.56 -7.66 13.24
N LEU A 26 -2.38 -7.93 11.94
CA LEU A 26 -2.46 -9.23 11.30
C LEU A 26 -1.05 -9.83 11.10
N PRO A 27 -0.89 -11.17 11.18
CA PRO A 27 0.39 -11.85 10.92
C PRO A 27 0.97 -11.52 9.54
N LEU A 28 0.10 -11.42 8.53
CA LEU A 28 0.48 -11.06 7.17
C LEU A 28 1.04 -9.64 7.08
N SER A 29 0.39 -8.67 7.73
CA SER A 29 0.83 -7.29 7.75
C SER A 29 2.16 -7.13 8.48
N LEU A 30 2.33 -7.83 9.60
CA LEU A 30 3.60 -7.89 10.33
C LEU A 30 4.73 -8.48 9.47
N ALA A 31 4.50 -9.59 8.77
CA ALA A 31 5.49 -10.20 7.88
C ALA A 31 5.89 -9.25 6.74
N ALA A 32 4.92 -8.54 6.15
CA ALA A 32 5.17 -7.54 5.12
C ALA A 32 5.99 -6.36 5.65
N CYS A 33 5.59 -5.74 6.76
CA CYS A 33 6.28 -4.58 7.33
C CYS A 33 7.68 -4.90 7.88
N THR A 34 7.95 -6.17 8.22
CA THR A 34 9.29 -6.64 8.63
C THR A 34 10.15 -7.12 7.46
N ASN A 35 9.70 -6.91 6.21
CA ASN A 35 10.40 -7.31 4.99
C ASN A 35 10.69 -8.82 4.87
N GLN A 36 9.77 -9.67 5.31
CA GLN A 36 9.91 -11.13 5.25
C GLN A 36 9.11 -11.71 4.08
N LEU A 37 9.59 -11.51 2.85
CA LEU A 37 8.87 -11.91 1.63
C LEU A 37 8.55 -13.41 1.59
N GLU A 38 9.47 -14.26 2.02
CA GLU A 38 9.23 -15.71 2.07
C GLU A 38 8.13 -16.09 3.05
N MET A 39 8.00 -15.37 4.17
CA MET A 39 6.90 -15.57 5.11
C MET A 39 5.57 -15.08 4.52
N VAL A 40 5.57 -13.95 3.80
CA VAL A 40 4.38 -13.44 3.09
C VAL A 40 3.89 -14.48 2.08
N LYS A 41 4.78 -15.00 1.21
CA LYS A 41 4.45 -16.07 0.27
C LYS A 41 3.91 -17.31 0.98
N TYR A 42 4.58 -17.73 2.06
CA TYR A 42 4.15 -18.87 2.84
C TYR A 42 2.74 -18.71 3.42
N LEU A 43 2.40 -17.53 3.95
CA LEU A 43 1.08 -17.23 4.51
C LEU A 43 -0.02 -17.20 3.43
N LEU A 44 0.29 -16.73 2.23
CA LEU A 44 -0.65 -16.66 1.10
C LEU A 44 -0.86 -18.02 0.42
N ASP A 45 0.21 -18.82 0.30
CA ASP A 45 0.19 -20.11 -0.39
C ASP A 45 -0.05 -21.31 0.56
N ASN A 46 -0.32 -21.06 1.84
CA ASN A 46 -0.51 -22.10 2.85
C ASN A 46 -1.67 -23.06 2.47
N PRO A 47 -1.43 -24.39 2.39
CA PRO A 47 -2.46 -25.35 1.99
C PRO A 47 -3.56 -25.55 3.05
N TYR A 48 -3.31 -25.22 4.31
CA TYR A 48 -4.27 -25.41 5.41
C TYR A 48 -5.17 -24.19 5.59
N GLN A 49 -4.57 -23.01 5.75
CA GLN A 49 -5.29 -21.76 5.93
C GLN A 49 -4.53 -20.62 5.26
N LYS A 50 -5.11 -20.10 4.17
CA LYS A 50 -4.54 -18.99 3.39
C LYS A 50 -4.89 -17.67 4.04
N ALA A 51 -3.88 -16.82 4.25
CA ALA A 51 -4.10 -15.44 4.61
C ALA A 51 -4.81 -14.73 3.45
N ARG A 52 -5.79 -13.87 3.77
CA ARG A 52 -6.51 -13.07 2.77
C ARG A 52 -5.91 -11.68 2.75
N LEU A 53 -5.52 -11.23 1.57
CA LEU A 53 -4.96 -9.90 1.34
C LEU A 53 -5.95 -8.78 1.68
N THR A 54 -7.25 -9.06 1.58
CA THR A 54 -8.35 -8.13 1.84
C THR A 54 -8.73 -8.04 3.32
N GLU A 55 -8.13 -8.86 4.20
CA GLU A 55 -8.38 -8.71 5.64
C GLU A 55 -7.94 -7.34 6.14
N GLN A 56 -8.77 -6.76 7.01
CA GLN A 56 -8.54 -5.47 7.63
C GLN A 56 -8.35 -5.63 9.13
N ASP A 57 -7.47 -4.81 9.71
CA ASP A 57 -7.25 -4.74 11.16
C ASP A 57 -8.38 -4.00 11.90
N SER A 58 -8.18 -3.66 13.18
CA SER A 58 -9.15 -2.88 13.97
C SER A 58 -9.36 -1.45 13.47
N MET A 59 -8.45 -0.87 12.69
CA MET A 59 -8.57 0.47 12.10
C MET A 59 -9.13 0.43 10.67
N GLY A 60 -9.42 -0.76 10.14
CA GLY A 60 -9.83 -0.93 8.75
C GLY A 60 -8.64 -0.95 7.77
N ASN A 61 -7.41 -0.96 8.27
CA ASN A 61 -6.23 -0.94 7.42
C ASN A 61 -5.93 -2.35 6.90
N THR A 62 -5.68 -2.44 5.60
CA THR A 62 -5.13 -3.64 4.94
C THR A 62 -3.60 -3.67 5.09
N VAL A 63 -2.95 -4.73 4.56
CA VAL A 63 -1.48 -4.80 4.50
C VAL A 63 -0.85 -3.62 3.75
N LEU A 64 -1.50 -3.10 2.71
CA LEU A 64 -0.97 -1.94 1.95
C LEU A 64 -0.99 -0.66 2.78
N HIS A 65 -2.05 -0.44 3.57
CA HIS A 65 -2.11 0.70 4.50
C HIS A 65 -1.01 0.59 5.56
N ALA A 66 -0.78 -0.60 6.11
CA ALA A 66 0.28 -0.83 7.09
C ALA A 66 1.68 -0.53 6.50
N LEU A 67 1.94 -0.95 5.26
CA LEU A 67 3.18 -0.63 4.55
C LEU A 67 3.36 0.89 4.36
N VAL A 68 2.31 1.61 3.96
CA VAL A 68 2.33 3.07 3.83
C VAL A 68 2.65 3.74 5.18
N MET A 69 2.06 3.27 6.27
CA MET A 69 2.31 3.81 7.61
C MET A 69 3.77 3.61 8.07
N VAL A 70 4.36 2.46 7.75
CA VAL A 70 5.74 2.11 8.13
C VAL A 70 6.77 2.77 7.22
N ALA A 71 6.41 3.11 5.99
CA ALA A 71 7.27 3.85 5.07
C ALA A 71 7.78 5.14 5.75
N ASN A 72 9.07 5.41 5.63
CA ASN A 72 9.66 6.68 6.01
C ASN A 72 10.47 7.26 4.85
N ASP A 73 10.88 8.53 4.94
CA ASP A 73 11.57 9.21 3.84
C ASP A 73 13.06 8.82 3.72
N MET A 74 13.52 7.77 4.42
CA MET A 74 14.87 7.25 4.25
C MET A 74 14.91 6.33 3.04
N GLU A 75 15.74 6.68 2.05
CA GLU A 75 15.88 5.98 0.75
C GLU A 75 15.90 4.44 0.87
N LYS A 76 16.70 3.89 1.80
CA LYS A 76 16.81 2.44 2.02
C LYS A 76 15.52 1.78 2.53
N ASN A 77 14.75 2.47 3.37
CA ASN A 77 13.50 1.94 3.88
C ASN A 77 12.44 1.98 2.79
N THR A 78 12.35 3.09 2.06
CA THR A 78 11.43 3.23 0.93
C THR A 78 11.63 2.14 -0.10
N GLU A 79 12.88 1.86 -0.51
CA GLU A 79 13.16 0.84 -1.53
C GLU A 79 12.62 -0.55 -1.11
N VAL A 80 12.79 -0.90 0.17
CA VAL A 80 12.32 -2.16 0.73
C VAL A 80 10.78 -2.21 0.78
N VAL A 81 10.15 -1.14 1.26
CA VAL A 81 8.68 -1.07 1.35
C VAL A 81 8.04 -1.10 -0.04
N VAL A 82 8.61 -0.36 -1.00
CA VAL A 82 8.20 -0.34 -2.40
C VAL A 82 8.26 -1.73 -3.03
N LYS A 83 9.39 -2.44 -2.85
CA LYS A 83 9.53 -3.82 -3.34
C LYS A 83 8.48 -4.75 -2.73
N MET A 84 8.26 -4.66 -1.42
CA MET A 84 7.23 -5.47 -0.75
C MET A 84 5.82 -5.13 -1.26
N TYR A 85 5.53 -3.85 -1.46
CA TYR A 85 4.24 -3.37 -1.96
C TYR A 85 3.93 -3.94 -3.34
N ASP A 86 4.88 -3.88 -4.27
CA ASP A 86 4.72 -4.42 -5.63
C ASP A 86 4.56 -5.94 -5.64
N GLU A 87 5.34 -6.66 -4.84
CA GLU A 87 5.23 -8.13 -4.75
C GLU A 87 3.88 -8.58 -4.19
N ILE A 88 3.33 -7.84 -3.21
CA ILE A 88 1.98 -8.11 -2.69
C ILE A 88 0.92 -7.86 -3.76
N LEU A 89 1.03 -6.80 -4.56
CA LEU A 89 0.09 -6.53 -5.65
C LEU A 89 0.13 -7.60 -6.73
N LYS A 90 1.33 -8.02 -7.15
CA LYS A 90 1.48 -9.13 -8.12
C LYS A 90 0.82 -10.41 -7.58
N LYS A 91 1.09 -10.75 -6.31
CA LYS A 91 0.47 -11.89 -5.65
C LYS A 91 -1.05 -11.77 -5.55
N ALA A 92 -1.59 -10.56 -5.35
CA ALA A 92 -3.03 -10.33 -5.33
C ALA A 92 -3.69 -10.74 -6.64
N ILE A 93 -3.12 -10.34 -7.77
CA ILE A 93 -3.64 -10.69 -9.10
C ILE A 93 -3.43 -12.17 -9.42
N GLU A 94 -2.29 -12.76 -9.03
CA GLU A 94 -2.06 -14.20 -9.20
C GLU A 94 -3.12 -15.05 -8.47
N ILE A 95 -3.56 -14.61 -7.29
CA ILE A 95 -4.57 -15.31 -6.48
C ILE A 95 -5.98 -15.02 -6.99
N ASP A 96 -6.29 -13.75 -7.27
CA ASP A 96 -7.59 -13.30 -7.76
C ASP A 96 -7.41 -12.08 -8.68
N PRO A 97 -7.50 -12.26 -10.01
CA PRO A 97 -7.35 -11.17 -10.97
C PRO A 97 -8.37 -10.05 -10.82
N SER A 98 -9.52 -10.31 -10.17
CA SER A 98 -10.55 -9.30 -9.92
C SER A 98 -10.31 -8.49 -8.64
N CYS A 99 -9.28 -8.85 -7.86
CA CYS A 99 -8.99 -8.22 -6.58
C CYS A 99 -8.38 -6.83 -6.76
N LYS A 100 -9.15 -5.81 -6.37
CA LYS A 100 -8.73 -4.42 -6.40
C LYS A 100 -8.23 -3.95 -5.03
N LEU A 101 -7.06 -4.47 -4.63
CA LEU A 101 -6.53 -4.28 -3.28
C LEU A 101 -6.26 -2.80 -2.93
N GLU A 102 -5.91 -1.97 -3.92
CA GLU A 102 -5.67 -0.53 -3.74
C GLU A 102 -6.94 0.32 -3.62
N GLU A 103 -8.11 -0.20 -4.02
CA GLU A 103 -9.40 0.51 -3.91
C GLU A 103 -10.06 0.29 -2.53
N ILE A 104 -9.55 -0.63 -1.72
CA ILE A 104 -10.08 -0.90 -0.38
C ILE A 104 -9.78 0.29 0.53
N VAL A 105 -10.83 0.82 1.17
CA VAL A 105 -10.72 1.94 2.11
C VAL A 105 -10.69 1.48 3.56
N ASN A 106 -9.96 2.21 4.40
CA ASN A 106 -9.98 2.03 5.85
C ASN A 106 -11.19 2.72 6.52
N ARG A 107 -11.26 2.69 7.86
CA ARG A 107 -12.37 3.33 8.59
C ARG A 107 -12.43 4.85 8.45
N GLU A 108 -11.32 5.48 8.08
CA GLU A 108 -11.26 6.91 7.74
C GLU A 108 -11.67 7.20 6.29
N GLN A 109 -12.13 6.19 5.54
CA GLN A 109 -12.46 6.29 4.12
C GLN A 109 -11.25 6.66 3.25
N LEU A 110 -10.05 6.21 3.64
CA LEU A 110 -8.80 6.41 2.91
C LEU A 110 -8.36 5.09 2.27
N THR A 111 -7.98 5.14 1.00
CA THR A 111 -7.20 4.12 0.29
C THR A 111 -5.71 4.22 0.68
N PRO A 112 -4.86 3.24 0.34
CA PRO A 112 -3.42 3.34 0.59
C PRO A 112 -2.78 4.57 -0.07
N LEU A 113 -3.24 4.95 -1.27
CA LEU A 113 -2.79 6.16 -1.98
C LEU A 113 -3.14 7.43 -1.20
N THR A 114 -4.41 7.59 -0.84
CA THR A 114 -4.89 8.79 -0.14
C THR A 114 -4.36 8.88 1.30
N LEU A 115 -4.10 7.73 1.93
CA LEU A 115 -3.38 7.67 3.20
C LEU A 115 -1.94 8.18 3.06
N ALA A 116 -1.22 7.79 1.99
CA ALA A 116 0.15 8.29 1.74
C ALA A 116 0.17 9.82 1.56
N VAL A 117 -0.84 10.37 0.88
CA VAL A 117 -1.02 11.83 0.74
C VAL A 117 -1.25 12.49 2.09
N LYS A 118 -2.21 11.99 2.88
CA LYS A 118 -2.56 12.53 4.20
C LYS A 118 -1.37 12.52 5.16
N THR A 119 -0.59 11.44 5.14
CA THR A 119 0.57 11.23 6.03
C THR A 119 1.88 11.80 5.50
N GLY A 120 1.87 12.42 4.31
CA GLY A 120 3.05 13.08 3.72
C GLY A 120 4.16 12.12 3.28
N LYS A 121 3.84 10.86 2.96
CA LYS A 121 4.82 9.84 2.56
C LYS A 121 5.16 9.98 1.07
N VAL A 122 6.00 10.96 0.76
CA VAL A 122 6.24 11.40 -0.63
C VAL A 122 6.83 10.29 -1.50
N GLU A 123 7.79 9.54 -0.99
CA GLU A 123 8.52 8.56 -1.81
C GLU A 123 7.64 7.37 -2.22
N ILE A 124 6.85 6.81 -1.29
CA ILE A 124 5.89 5.74 -1.64
C ILE A 124 4.74 6.26 -2.50
N LEU A 125 4.27 7.50 -2.25
CA LEU A 125 3.26 8.13 -3.09
C LEU A 125 3.76 8.28 -4.53
N LYS A 126 4.99 8.77 -4.71
CA LYS A 126 5.64 8.91 -6.01
C LYS A 126 5.76 7.55 -6.69
N HIS A 127 6.15 6.50 -5.96
CA HIS A 127 6.20 5.14 -6.50
C HIS A 127 4.84 4.68 -7.00
N ILE A 128 3.78 4.76 -6.19
CA ILE A 128 2.43 4.32 -6.57
C ILE A 128 1.98 5.03 -7.86
N LEU A 129 2.20 6.36 -7.97
CA LEU A 129 1.78 7.14 -9.14
C LEU A 129 2.58 6.85 -10.41
N HIS A 130 3.86 6.51 -10.30
CA HIS A 130 4.74 6.26 -11.45
C HIS A 130 4.91 4.76 -11.76
N ARG A 131 4.18 3.88 -11.06
CA ARG A 131 4.32 2.44 -11.18
C ARG A 131 3.91 1.95 -12.57
N GLU A 132 4.82 1.21 -13.20
CA GLU A 132 4.66 0.55 -14.49
C GLU A 132 5.12 -0.90 -14.32
N ILE A 133 4.19 -1.84 -14.47
CA ILE A 133 4.41 -3.29 -14.35
C ILE A 133 4.00 -3.92 -15.70
N PRO A 134 4.97 -4.16 -16.60
CA PRO A 134 4.69 -4.64 -17.95
C PRO A 134 3.89 -5.95 -18.00
N GLU A 135 4.09 -6.83 -17.03
CA GLU A 135 3.40 -8.12 -16.94
C GLU A 135 1.93 -7.99 -16.49
N PHE A 136 1.59 -6.89 -15.79
CA PHE A 136 0.29 -6.65 -15.18
C PHE A 136 -0.15 -5.21 -15.46
N GLN A 137 -0.63 -4.96 -16.69
CA GLN A 137 -1.04 -3.62 -17.12
C GLN A 137 -2.10 -3.00 -16.20
N ASP A 138 -3.03 -3.79 -15.66
CA ASP A 138 -4.09 -3.32 -14.76
C ASP A 138 -3.55 -2.79 -13.40
N LEU A 139 -2.32 -3.13 -13.01
CA LEU A 139 -1.66 -2.55 -11.82
C LEU A 139 -0.85 -1.30 -12.14
N SER A 140 -0.62 -1.01 -13.42
CA SER A 140 0.20 0.11 -13.85
C SER A 140 -0.62 1.39 -13.80
N ARG A 141 -0.16 2.37 -13.03
CA ARG A 141 -0.76 3.71 -12.99
C ARG A 141 -0.12 4.65 -14.00
N LYS A 142 1.05 4.29 -14.54
CA LYS A 142 1.72 4.98 -15.64
C LYS A 142 1.94 3.99 -16.78
N LEU A 143 1.49 4.34 -17.98
CA LEU A 143 1.72 3.59 -19.20
C LEU A 143 2.44 4.47 -20.22
N THR A 144 3.62 4.06 -20.68
CA THR A 144 4.34 4.79 -21.72
C THR A 144 3.74 4.46 -23.10
N GLU A 145 3.02 5.42 -23.70
CA GLU A 145 2.30 5.22 -24.96
C GLU A 145 3.25 5.17 -26.16
N TRP A 146 4.18 6.14 -26.24
CA TRP A 146 5.20 6.17 -27.29
C TRP A 146 6.41 7.00 -26.88
N THR A 147 7.53 6.73 -27.55
CA THR A 147 8.80 7.45 -27.38
C THR A 147 9.40 7.78 -28.74
N TYR A 148 9.76 9.04 -28.96
CA TYR A 148 10.48 9.52 -30.13
C TYR A 148 11.73 10.29 -29.69
N GLY A 149 12.88 9.59 -29.68
CA GLY A 149 14.13 10.14 -29.14
C GLY A 149 13.95 10.61 -27.68
N PRO A 150 14.16 11.89 -27.36
CA PRO A 150 13.95 12.42 -26.00
C PRO A 150 12.47 12.65 -25.65
N ILE A 151 11.57 12.69 -26.65
CA ILE A 151 10.15 12.94 -26.43
C ILE A 151 9.47 11.63 -26.04
N HIS A 152 8.72 11.65 -24.94
CA HIS A 152 7.91 10.52 -24.51
C HIS A 152 6.54 11.00 -24.08
N THR A 153 5.54 10.16 -24.33
CA THR A 153 4.16 10.39 -23.86
C THR A 153 3.78 9.25 -22.93
N SER A 154 3.25 9.59 -21.76
CA SER A 154 2.76 8.62 -20.78
C SER A 154 1.33 8.95 -20.38
N LEU A 155 0.50 7.92 -20.26
CA LEU A 155 -0.84 7.99 -19.72
C LEU A 155 -0.78 7.72 -18.22
N TYR A 156 -1.48 8.53 -17.43
CA TYR A 156 -1.59 8.36 -15.98
C TYR A 156 -3.02 8.03 -15.59
N ASP A 157 -3.19 7.03 -14.72
CA ASP A 157 -4.46 6.71 -14.09
C ASP A 157 -4.81 7.79 -13.04
N LEU A 158 -5.95 8.44 -13.23
CA LEU A 158 -6.44 9.52 -12.38
C LEU A 158 -7.40 9.03 -11.28
N THR A 159 -7.65 7.73 -11.21
CA THR A 159 -8.51 7.12 -10.17
C THR A 159 -7.97 7.46 -8.78
N SER A 160 -8.85 7.97 -7.92
CA SER A 160 -8.54 8.49 -6.56
C SER A 160 -7.69 9.76 -6.51
N ILE A 161 -7.37 10.38 -7.65
CA ILE A 161 -6.62 11.65 -7.74
C ILE A 161 -7.56 12.80 -8.08
N ASP A 162 -8.44 12.59 -9.06
CA ASP A 162 -9.32 13.63 -9.57
C ASP A 162 -10.36 14.09 -8.52
N THR A 163 -10.64 15.40 -8.51
CA THR A 163 -11.62 16.06 -7.64
C THR A 163 -13.07 15.69 -7.93
N CYS A 164 -13.34 14.96 -9.02
CA CYS A 164 -14.64 14.35 -9.26
C CYS A 164 -14.99 13.26 -8.24
N GLU A 165 -13.99 12.67 -7.58
CA GLU A 165 -14.15 11.68 -6.51
C GLU A 165 -14.13 12.35 -5.13
N LYS A 166 -14.91 11.81 -4.18
CA LYS A 166 -14.90 12.29 -2.78
C LYS A 166 -13.61 11.82 -2.09
N ASN A 167 -13.04 12.64 -1.22
CA ASN A 167 -11.78 12.34 -0.52
C ASN A 167 -10.63 12.04 -1.51
N SER A 168 -10.60 12.75 -2.64
CA SER A 168 -9.55 12.57 -3.63
C SER A 168 -8.19 12.99 -3.07
N ALA A 169 -7.11 12.48 -3.68
CA ALA A 169 -5.74 12.86 -3.31
C ALA A 169 -5.55 14.39 -3.34
N LEU A 170 -6.11 15.08 -4.34
CA LEU A 170 -6.01 16.54 -4.45
C LEU A 170 -6.77 17.27 -3.34
N GLU A 171 -7.96 16.80 -2.98
CA GLU A 171 -8.76 17.37 -1.89
C GLU A 171 -8.06 17.19 -0.54
N ILE A 172 -7.54 15.99 -0.27
CA ILE A 172 -6.80 15.68 0.96
C ILE A 172 -5.53 16.52 1.06
N LEU A 173 -4.78 16.65 -0.04
CA LEU A 173 -3.56 17.45 -0.05
C LEU A 173 -3.87 18.93 0.25
N ALA A 174 -4.93 19.47 -0.35
CA ALA A 174 -5.31 20.87 -0.21
C ALA A 174 -5.85 21.24 1.18
N TYR A 175 -6.61 20.34 1.80
CA TYR A 175 -7.40 20.67 3.01
C TYR A 175 -7.04 19.87 4.26
N ASN A 176 -6.39 18.71 4.14
CA ASN A 176 -6.20 17.76 5.24
C ASN A 176 -4.75 17.28 5.43
N SER A 177 -3.78 17.87 4.72
CA SER A 177 -2.38 17.53 4.93
C SER A 177 -1.79 18.40 6.04
N ASP A 178 -1.51 17.81 7.20
CA ASP A 178 -0.73 18.42 8.29
C ASP A 178 0.78 18.43 7.94
N THR A 179 1.12 18.57 6.65
CA THR A 179 2.53 18.57 6.24
C THR A 179 3.19 19.84 6.78
N PRO A 180 4.31 19.74 7.52
CA PRO A 180 5.02 20.91 7.97
C PRO A 180 5.53 21.65 6.72
N VAL A 181 4.93 22.80 6.45
CA VAL A 181 5.47 23.75 5.47
C VAL A 181 6.85 24.10 5.95
N SER A 182 7.89 23.52 5.33
CA SER A 182 9.25 23.99 5.49
C SER A 182 9.27 25.42 4.96
N ARG A 183 9.12 26.37 5.88
CA ARG A 183 9.41 27.77 5.62
C ARG A 183 10.88 27.85 5.24
N CYS A 184 11.15 27.92 3.94
CA CYS A 184 12.44 28.39 3.44
C CYS A 184 12.63 29.83 3.96
N SER A 185 13.49 29.99 4.96
CA SER A 185 14.09 31.25 5.38
C SER A 185 15.34 31.54 4.56
#